data_AF-A0A1Y6FHZ7-F1
#
_entry.id   AF-A0A1Y6FHZ7-F1
#
_cell.length_a   1.000
_cell.length_b   1.000
_cell.length_c   1.000
_cell.angle_alpha   90.00
_cell.angle_beta   90.00
_cell.angle_gamma   90.00
#
_symmetry.space_group_name_H-M   'P 1'
#
loop_
_entity.id
_entity.type
_entity.pdbx_description
1 polymer ?
#
loop_
_entity_poly.entity_id
_entity_poly.type
_entity_poly.pdbx_seq_one_letter_code
_entity_poly.pdbx_strand_id
1 'polypeptide(L)' 'MKKLSIAQLLETLNKAIELNLQQDFIDLIVYELDRKQFKIN' A
#
# COMPACT_ATOMS: atom_id res chain seq x y z
N MET A 1 -6.26 6.18 -0.82
CA MET A 1 -5.65 5.27 0.19
C MET A 1 -5.49 5.84 1.60
N LYS A 2 -5.57 7.17 1.82
CA LYS A 2 -5.36 7.77 3.16
C LYS A 2 -6.24 7.22 4.30
N LYS A 3 -7.46 6.76 3.98
CA LYS A 3 -8.43 6.18 4.94
C LYS A 3 -8.20 4.70 5.26
N LEU A 4 -7.37 3.99 4.49
CA LEU A 4 -7.11 2.57 4.72
C LEU A 4 -6.21 2.38 5.94
N SER A 5 -6.48 1.35 6.73
CA SER A 5 -5.55 0.88 7.76
C SER A 5 -4.29 0.28 7.12
N ILE A 6 -3.23 0.10 7.90
CA ILE A 6 -2.00 -0.57 7.42
C ILE A 6 -2.32 -1.99 6.94
N ALA A 7 -3.15 -2.73 7.67
CA ALA A 7 -3.57 -4.08 7.28
C ALA A 7 -4.28 -4.10 5.92
N GLN A 8 -5.19 -3.15 5.69
CA GLN A 8 -5.89 -3.03 4.40
C GLN A 8 -4.94 -2.67 3.25
N LEU A 9 -3.91 -1.85 3.50
CA LEU A 9 -2.90 -1.52 2.50
C LEU A 9 -2.02 -2.72 2.16
N LEU A 10 -1.62 -3.52 3.15
CA LEU A 10 -0.86 -4.76 2.91
C LEU A 10 -1.68 -5.78 2.11
N GLU A 11 -2.95 -5.97 2.45
CA GLU A 11 -3.85 -6.84 1.68
C GLU A 11 -4.01 -6.36 0.24
N THR A 12 -4.15 -5.03 0.05
CA THR A 12 -4.26 -4.43 -1.28
C THR A 12 -2.96 -4.60 -2.08
N LEU A 13 -1.80 -4.48 -1.44
CA LEU A 13 -0.50 -4.69 -2.07
C LEU A 13 -0.34 -6.13 -2.57
N ASN A 14 -0.65 -7.11 -1.71
CA ASN A 14 -0.56 -8.52 -2.07
C ASN A 14 -1.45 -8.84 -3.28
N LYS A 15 -2.71 -8.38 -3.27
CA LYS A 15 -3.62 -8.55 -4.40
C LYS A 15 -3.14 -7.85 -5.67
N ALA A 16 -2.54 -6.66 -5.54
CA ALA A 16 -2.01 -5.93 -6.68
C ALA A 16 -0.85 -6.68 -7.36
N ILE A 17 0.01 -7.32 -6.56
CA ILE A 17 1.11 -8.16 -7.06
C ILE A 17 0.56 -9.44 -7.70
N GLU A 18 -0.37 -10.14 -7.05
CA GLU A 18 -0.99 -11.37 -7.57
C GLU A 18 -1.69 -11.16 -8.93
N LEU A 19 -2.35 -10.01 -9.10
CA LEU A 19 -3.03 -9.64 -10.33
C LEU A 19 -2.10 -9.00 -11.37
N ASN A 20 -0.80 -8.90 -11.08
CA ASN A 20 0.21 -8.25 -11.92
C ASN A 20 -0.26 -6.85 -12.39
N LEU A 21 -0.78 -6.05 -11.45
CA LEU A 21 -1.23 -4.69 -11.73
C LEU A 21 -0.03 -3.80 -12.09
N GLN A 22 -0.34 -2.64 -12.68
CA GLN A 22 0.69 -1.69 -13.10
C GLN A 22 1.59 -1.27 -11.93
N GLN A 23 2.90 -1.19 -12.19
CA GLN A 23 3.91 -0.84 -11.18
C GLN A 23 3.60 0.49 -10.49
N ASP A 24 3.14 1.51 -11.23
CA ASP A 24 2.76 2.81 -10.66
C ASP A 24 1.68 2.70 -9.58
N PHE A 25 0.75 1.74 -9.72
CA PHE A 25 -0.27 1.49 -8.71
C PHE A 25 0.31 0.81 -7.47
N ILE A 26 1.23 -0.13 -7.67
CA ILE A 26 1.96 -0.81 -6.59
C ILE A 26 2.79 0.22 -5.79
N ASP A 27 3.51 1.10 -6.48
CA ASP A 27 4.34 2.15 -5.88
C ASP A 27 3.51 3.12 -5.04
N LEU A 28 2.30 3.46 -5.48
CA LEU A 28 1.36 4.27 -4.71
C LEU A 28 0.95 3.61 -3.38
N ILE A 29 0.79 2.28 -3.35
CA ILE A 29 0.45 1.55 -2.12
C ILE A 29 1.66 1.54 -1.17
N VAL A 30 2.85 1.25 -1.69
CA VAL A 30 4.10 1.23 -0.94
C VAL A 30 4.38 2.60 -0.32
N TYR A 31 4.21 3.68 -1.08
CA TYR A 31 4.37 5.05 -0.59
C TYR A 31 3.42 5.35 0.58
N GLU A 32 2.16 4.92 0.52
CA GLU A 32 1.19 5.18 1.59
C GLU A 32 1.47 4.32 2.85
N LEU A 33 2.01 3.11 2.68
CA LEU A 33 2.49 2.27 3.80
C LEU A 33 3.64 2.95 4.54
N ASP A 34 4.66 3.38 3.79
CA ASP A 34 5.83 4.09 4.32
C ASP A 34 5.42 5.37 5.07
N ARG A 35 4.57 6.19 4.44
CA ARG A 35 4.01 7.41 5.06
C ARG A 35 3.27 7.15 6.38
N LYS A 36 2.65 5.96 6.54
CA LYS A 36 1.95 5.60 7.78
C LYS A 36 2.90 5.06 8.84
N GLN A 37 3.95 4.33 8.48
CA GLN A 37 4.99 3.91 9.43
C GLN A 37 5.74 5.11 10.01
N PHE A 38 6.10 6.10 9.18
CA PHE A 38 6.74 7.33 9.65
C PHE A 38 5.89 8.20 10.58
N LYS A 39 4.57 7.98 10.66
CA LYS A 39 3.70 8.67 11.61
C LYS A 39 3.56 7.95 12.95
N ILE A 40 4.03 6.71 13.04
CA ILE A 40 3.92 5.87 14.23
C ILE A 40 5.22 5.96 15.08
N ASN A 41 6.33 6.35 14.46
CA ASN A 41 7.56 6.82 15.16
C ASN A 41 7.49 8.32 15.44
#